data_AF-A0A383D0K2-F1
#
_entry.id   AF-A0A383D0K2-F1
#
_cell.length_a   1.000
_cell.length_b   1.000
_cell.length_c   1.000
_cell.angle_alpha   90.00
_cell.angle_beta   90.00
_cell.angle_gamma   90.00
#
_symmetry.space_group_name_H-M   'P 1'
#
loop_
_entity.id
_entity.type
_entity.pdbx_description
1 polymer ?
#
loop_
_entity_poly.entity_id
_entity_poly.type
_entity_poly.pdbx_seq_one_letter_code
_entity_poly.pdbx_strand_id
1 'polypeptide(L)'
;ITCRLVPNQTADEITSLVKEVIESRCPPQVRVEVKVTGGGDPYVVIPPGKPGADQDSPALLKKAFAAAENRIEEAFGTHPIYLREGGSIPIIGDLKRVAGLDSLLIGLFTNEDNLHAPNESFHLGIMNKAIDAFEKLFLDLADR
;
A
#
# COMPACT_ATOMS: atom_id res chain seq x y z
N ILE A 1 18.49 -9.56 -3.54
CA ILE A 1 17.24 -10.34 -3.63
C ILE A 1 16.18 -9.60 -2.81
N THR A 2 14.95 -9.51 -3.32
CA THR A 2 13.82 -8.96 -2.57
C THR A 2 12.70 -9.99 -2.54
N CYS A 3 11.94 -10.00 -1.44
CA CYS A 3 10.77 -10.87 -1.26
C CYS A 3 9.57 -9.98 -0.97
N ARG A 4 8.48 -10.13 -1.75
CA ARG A 4 7.20 -9.48 -1.46
C ARG A 4 6.44 -10.34 -0.48
N LEU A 5 6.16 -9.79 0.70
CA LEU A 5 5.47 -10.51 1.76
C LEU A 5 3.95 -10.38 1.60
N VAL A 6 3.24 -11.42 2.01
CA VAL A 6 1.78 -11.49 2.06
C VAL A 6 1.33 -11.73 3.50
N PRO A 7 0.04 -11.53 3.84
CA PRO A 7 -0.45 -11.65 5.21
C PRO A 7 -0.02 -12.96 5.88
N ASN A 8 0.25 -12.89 7.19
CA ASN A 8 0.78 -13.96 8.03
C ASN A 8 2.26 -14.29 7.79
N GLN A 9 3.02 -13.42 7.13
CA GLN A 9 4.48 -13.47 7.07
C GLN A 9 5.09 -12.27 7.80
N THR A 10 6.28 -12.46 8.37
CA THR A 10 7.08 -11.37 8.95
C THR A 10 8.37 -11.17 8.18
N ALA A 11 8.85 -9.93 8.12
CA ALA A 11 10.10 -9.60 7.45
C ALA A 11 11.29 -10.35 8.06
N ASP A 12 11.32 -10.48 9.39
CA ASP A 12 12.40 -11.13 10.13
C ASP A 12 12.48 -12.63 9.84
N GLU A 13 11.33 -13.32 9.85
CA GLU A 13 11.26 -14.76 9.56
C GLU A 13 11.70 -15.06 8.13
N ILE A 14 11.13 -14.36 7.15
CA ILE A 14 11.42 -14.62 5.74
C ILE A 14 12.87 -14.25 5.39
N THR A 15 13.40 -13.17 5.98
CA THR A 15 14.80 -12.81 5.82
C THR A 15 15.72 -13.91 6.36
N SER A 16 15.40 -14.46 7.53
CA SER A 16 16.19 -15.53 8.16
C SER A 16 16.20 -16.79 7.29
N LEU A 17 15.03 -17.23 6.83
CA LEU A 17 14.88 -18.40 5.97
C LEU A 17 15.63 -18.26 4.63
N VAL A 18 15.50 -17.10 3.97
CA VAL A 18 16.18 -16.85 2.69
C VAL A 18 17.69 -16.80 2.87
N LYS A 19 18.18 -16.15 3.92
CA LYS A 19 19.60 -16.09 4.25
C LYS A 19 20.18 -17.47 4.48
N GLU A 20 19.56 -18.29 5.33
CA GLU A 20 20.01 -19.65 5.65
C GLU A 20 20.11 -20.52 4.39
N VAL A 21 19.11 -20.43 3.52
CA VAL A 21 19.08 -21.20 2.26
C VAL A 21 20.18 -20.77 1.29
N ILE A 22 20.48 -19.48 1.22
CA ILE A 22 21.57 -18.96 0.37
C ILE A 22 22.93 -19.43 0.90
N GLU A 23 23.17 -19.29 2.20
CA GLU A 23 24.44 -19.65 2.84
C GLU A 23 24.70 -21.16 2.79
N SER A 24 23.67 -21.98 3.06
CA SER A 24 23.78 -23.45 3.04
C SER A 24 24.03 -24.04 1.65
N ARG A 25 23.71 -23.31 0.57
CA ARG A 25 23.95 -23.73 -0.82
C ARG A 25 25.24 -23.18 -1.41
N CYS A 26 26.02 -22.42 -0.64
CA CYS A 26 27.28 -21.87 -1.12
C CYS A 26 28.29 -23.00 -1.39
N PRO A 27 28.80 -23.17 -2.63
CA PRO A 27 29.82 -24.16 -2.92
C PRO A 27 31.15 -23.77 -2.23
N PRO A 28 32.03 -24.74 -1.92
CA PRO A 28 33.25 -24.48 -1.14
C PRO A 28 34.27 -23.57 -1.85
N GLN A 29 34.14 -23.37 -3.17
CA GLN A 29 35.00 -22.48 -3.95
C GLN A 29 34.56 -21.01 -3.94
N VAL A 30 33.39 -20.69 -3.35
CA VAL A 30 32.81 -19.34 -3.34
C VAL A 30 32.66 -18.86 -1.90
N ARG A 31 32.79 -17.55 -1.68
CA ARG A 31 32.41 -16.88 -0.43
C ARG A 31 31.12 -16.10 -0.66
N VAL A 32 30.14 -16.30 0.21
CA VAL A 32 28.89 -15.55 0.22
C VAL A 32 28.82 -14.68 1.48
N GLU A 33 28.32 -13.46 1.33
CA GLU A 33 27.96 -12.56 2.43
C GLU A 33 26.54 -12.04 2.16
N VAL A 34 25.61 -12.31 3.06
CA VAL A 34 24.22 -11.82 2.97
C VAL A 34 24.03 -10.67 3.92
N LYS A 35 23.82 -9.46 3.38
CA LYS A 35 23.49 -8.24 4.14
C LYS A 35 22.00 -7.94 4.02
N VAL A 36 21.36 -7.71 5.17
CA VAL A 36 19.97 -7.25 5.25
C VAL A 36 19.98 -5.73 5.22
N THR A 37 19.34 -5.13 4.22
CA THR A 37 19.37 -3.67 3.99
C THR A 37 18.02 -2.99 4.26
N GLY A 38 16.99 -3.75 4.61
CA GLY A 38 15.65 -3.25 4.90
C GLY A 38 14.62 -4.37 4.91
N GLY A 39 13.41 -4.03 5.34
CA GLY A 39 12.28 -4.96 5.42
C GLY A 39 11.03 -4.22 5.87
N GLY A 40 9.87 -4.83 5.67
CA GLY A 40 8.60 -4.31 6.11
C GLY A 40 7.57 -5.41 6.10
N ASP A 41 6.78 -5.47 7.18
CA ASP A 41 5.68 -6.41 7.28
C ASP A 41 4.53 -6.01 6.33
N PRO A 42 3.75 -6.98 5.85
CA PRO A 42 2.61 -6.71 4.99
C PRO A 42 1.54 -5.90 5.73
N TYR A 43 0.95 -4.91 5.06
CA TYR A 43 -0.19 -4.16 5.56
C TYR A 43 -1.47 -4.52 4.79
N VAL A 44 -2.59 -4.65 5.50
CA VAL A 44 -3.92 -4.89 4.92
C VAL A 44 -4.94 -4.05 5.67
N VAL A 45 -5.77 -3.36 4.91
CA VAL A 45 -7.05 -2.81 5.36
C VAL A 45 -8.12 -3.32 4.41
N ILE A 46 -9.25 -3.80 4.94
CA ILE A 46 -10.40 -4.22 4.14
C ILE A 46 -11.45 -3.11 4.21
N PRO A 47 -11.95 -2.60 3.07
CA PRO A 47 -12.92 -1.51 3.09
C PRO A 47 -14.17 -1.89 3.91
N PRO A 48 -14.69 -0.99 4.76
CA PRO A 48 -15.82 -1.30 5.62
C PRO A 48 -17.04 -1.78 4.84
N GLY A 49 -17.69 -2.83 5.34
CA GLY A 49 -18.87 -3.43 4.71
C GLY A 49 -18.59 -4.34 3.51
N LYS A 50 -17.32 -4.54 3.13
CA LYS A 50 -16.93 -5.55 2.12
C LYS A 50 -16.66 -6.91 2.77
N PRO A 51 -16.74 -8.02 2.01
CA PRO A 51 -16.44 -9.35 2.55
C PRO A 51 -15.06 -9.42 3.23
N GLY A 52 -15.03 -9.91 4.46
CA GLY A 52 -13.81 -10.02 5.27
C GLY A 52 -13.49 -8.77 6.11
N ALA A 53 -14.24 -7.68 6.00
CA ALA A 53 -14.06 -6.50 6.85
C ALA A 53 -14.53 -6.75 8.30
N ASP A 54 -13.88 -6.08 9.25
CA ASP A 54 -14.31 -6.06 10.64
C ASP A 54 -15.68 -5.36 10.76
N GLN A 55 -16.62 -5.99 11.46
CA GLN A 55 -17.97 -5.43 11.67
C GLN A 55 -17.91 -4.09 12.43
N ASP A 56 -16.95 -3.99 13.35
CA ASP A 56 -16.72 -2.82 14.20
C ASP A 56 -15.66 -1.88 13.62
N SER A 57 -15.53 -1.82 12.29
CA SER A 57 -14.63 -0.87 11.61
C SER A 57 -14.83 0.56 12.16
N PRO A 58 -13.76 1.30 12.48
CA PRO A 58 -13.86 2.63 13.09
C PRO A 58 -14.71 3.59 12.27
N ALA A 59 -15.48 4.46 12.95
CA ALA A 59 -16.35 5.43 12.29
C ALA A 59 -15.58 6.35 11.32
N LEU A 60 -14.37 6.78 11.71
CA LEU A 60 -13.51 7.59 10.86
C LEU A 60 -13.08 6.84 9.59
N LEU A 61 -12.79 5.54 9.69
CA LEU A 61 -12.42 4.71 8.54
C LEU A 61 -13.59 4.55 7.57
N LYS A 62 -14.79 4.27 8.11
CA LYS A 62 -16.05 4.23 7.34
C LYS A 62 -16.29 5.54 6.60
N LYS A 63 -16.14 6.66 7.30
CA LYS A 63 -16.27 8.01 6.72
C LYS A 63 -15.24 8.25 5.60
N ALA A 64 -13.97 7.92 5.83
CA ALA A 64 -12.90 8.13 4.86
C ALA A 64 -13.09 7.33 3.58
N PHE A 65 -13.47 6.05 3.68
CA PHE A 65 -13.77 5.23 2.50
C PHE A 65 -14.97 5.76 1.72
N ALA A 66 -16.08 6.09 2.40
CA ALA A 66 -17.27 6.63 1.74
C ALA A 66 -17.00 7.98 1.06
N ALA A 67 -16.28 8.89 1.73
CA ALA A 67 -15.88 10.18 1.15
C ALA A 67 -15.01 9.96 -0.08
N ALA A 68 -13.99 9.10 0.00
CA ALA A 68 -13.12 8.81 -1.14
C ALA A 68 -13.88 8.19 -2.32
N GLU A 69 -14.75 7.20 -2.10
CA GLU A 69 -15.59 6.62 -3.15
C GLU A 69 -16.39 7.71 -3.89
N ASN A 70 -17.08 8.57 -3.13
CA ASN A 70 -17.93 9.61 -3.70
C ASN A 70 -17.12 10.68 -4.46
N ARG A 71 -16.03 11.19 -3.86
CA ARG A 71 -15.26 12.27 -4.48
C ARG A 71 -14.46 11.79 -5.70
N ILE A 72 -13.99 10.54 -5.68
CA ILE A 72 -13.33 9.93 -6.83
C ILE A 72 -14.35 9.70 -7.96
N GLU A 73 -15.53 9.17 -7.66
CA GLU A 73 -16.57 9.01 -8.68
C GLU A 73 -16.96 10.35 -9.31
N GLU A 74 -17.11 11.39 -8.51
CA GLU A 74 -17.43 12.74 -9.00
C GLU A 74 -16.37 13.27 -9.97
N ALA A 75 -15.07 13.09 -9.66
CA ALA A 75 -13.98 13.61 -10.49
C ALA A 75 -13.65 12.72 -11.70
N PHE A 76 -13.83 11.41 -11.59
CA PHE A 76 -13.42 10.44 -12.62
C PHE A 76 -14.60 9.90 -13.45
N GLY A 77 -15.84 10.06 -12.99
CA GLY A 77 -17.07 9.62 -13.65
C GLY A 77 -17.43 8.15 -13.43
N THR A 78 -16.65 7.43 -12.61
CA THR A 78 -16.86 6.00 -12.31
C THR A 78 -16.44 5.70 -10.88
N HIS A 79 -17.15 4.80 -10.21
CA HIS A 79 -16.73 4.30 -8.89
C HIS A 79 -15.31 3.72 -8.93
N PRO A 80 -14.48 3.99 -7.89
CA PRO A 80 -13.17 3.37 -7.79
C PRO A 80 -13.31 1.87 -7.55
N ILE A 81 -12.30 1.12 -8.00
CA ILE A 81 -12.15 -0.30 -7.66
C ILE A 81 -11.27 -0.44 -6.42
N TYR A 82 -11.57 -1.44 -5.59
CA TYR A 82 -10.70 -1.85 -4.51
C TYR A 82 -9.73 -2.91 -4.99
N LEU A 83 -8.45 -2.66 -4.79
CA LEU A 83 -7.39 -3.57 -5.18
C LEU A 83 -6.31 -3.63 -4.10
N ARG A 84 -5.50 -4.68 -4.16
CA ARG A 84 -4.29 -4.82 -3.35
C ARG A 84 -3.09 -4.64 -4.26
N GLU A 85 -2.07 -3.95 -3.75
CA GLU A 85 -0.86 -3.66 -4.52
C GLU A 85 0.32 -4.52 -4.10
N GLY A 86 1.17 -4.85 -5.08
CA GLY A 86 2.42 -5.58 -4.85
C GLY A 86 3.58 -4.67 -4.41
N GLY A 87 3.38 -3.35 -4.44
CA GLY A 87 4.32 -2.36 -3.94
C GLY A 87 4.49 -2.42 -2.42
N SER A 88 5.39 -1.61 -1.87
CA SER A 88 5.56 -1.53 -0.42
C SER A 88 5.80 -0.09 0.02
N ILE A 89 5.07 0.34 1.05
CA ILE A 89 5.21 1.63 1.70
C ILE A 89 5.33 1.33 3.21
N PRO A 90 6.52 0.95 3.73
CA PRO A 90 6.67 0.37 5.07
C PRO A 90 6.08 1.22 6.20
N ILE A 91 6.13 2.55 6.06
CA ILE A 91 5.63 3.50 7.05
C ILE A 91 4.14 3.34 7.38
N ILE A 92 3.31 2.79 6.48
CA ILE A 92 1.87 2.60 6.79
C ILE A 92 1.63 1.53 7.87
N GLY A 93 2.48 0.49 7.91
CA GLY A 93 2.46 -0.50 8.98
C GLY A 93 2.88 0.12 10.32
N ASP A 94 3.86 1.03 10.29
CA ASP A 94 4.30 1.77 11.46
C ASP A 94 3.23 2.74 11.96
N LEU A 95 2.53 3.45 11.07
CA LEU A 95 1.40 4.33 11.44
C LEU A 95 0.31 3.53 12.15
N LYS A 96 -0.02 2.34 11.66
CA LYS A 96 -0.99 1.46 12.33
C LYS A 96 -0.50 1.02 13.71
N ARG A 97 0.76 0.59 13.83
CA ARG A 97 1.34 0.09 15.08
C ARG A 97 1.49 1.19 16.14
N VAL A 98 1.91 2.38 15.73
CA VAL A 98 2.24 3.49 16.64
C VAL A 98 1.03 4.35 16.96
N ALA A 99 0.24 4.72 15.95
CA ALA A 99 -0.90 5.62 16.12
C ALA A 99 -2.26 4.89 16.19
N GLY A 100 -2.32 3.59 15.90
CA GLY A 100 -3.57 2.83 15.83
C GLY A 100 -4.42 3.12 14.60
N LEU A 101 -3.94 3.99 13.70
CA LEU A 101 -4.70 4.49 12.56
C LEU A 101 -4.45 3.66 11.31
N ASP A 102 -5.53 3.36 10.59
CA ASP A 102 -5.46 2.74 9.28
C ASP A 102 -5.12 3.76 8.19
N SER A 103 -4.42 3.31 7.15
CA SER A 103 -4.04 4.12 6.00
C SER A 103 -4.94 3.82 4.82
N LEU A 104 -5.64 4.85 4.32
CA LEU A 104 -6.35 4.79 3.05
C LEU A 104 -5.38 5.18 1.92
N LEU A 105 -5.17 4.28 0.97
CA LEU A 105 -4.33 4.53 -0.21
C LEU A 105 -5.23 4.76 -1.42
N ILE A 106 -5.05 5.91 -2.07
CA ILE A 106 -5.75 6.28 -3.31
C ILE A 106 -4.73 6.24 -4.44
N GLY A 107 -4.86 5.25 -5.33
CA GLY A 107 -3.97 5.06 -6.47
C GLY A 107 -4.31 6.00 -7.63
N LEU A 108 -3.30 6.67 -8.17
CA LEU A 108 -3.42 7.57 -9.32
C LEU A 108 -2.54 7.16 -10.51
N PHE A 109 -1.63 6.22 -10.28
CA PHE A 109 -0.72 5.75 -11.31
C PHE A 109 -1.34 4.65 -12.16
N THR A 110 -0.92 4.60 -13.41
CA THR A 110 -1.28 3.64 -14.43
C THR A 110 -0.04 2.85 -14.87
N ASN A 111 -0.25 1.78 -15.63
CA ASN A 111 0.87 1.00 -16.19
C ASN A 111 1.73 1.81 -17.18
N GLU A 112 1.22 2.93 -17.72
CA GLU A 112 1.96 3.79 -18.65
C GLU A 112 2.96 4.72 -17.94
N ASP A 113 2.77 4.96 -16.65
CA ASP A 113 3.60 5.88 -15.86
C ASP A 113 5.02 5.33 -15.61
N ASN A 114 5.28 4.04 -15.89
CA ASN A 114 6.62 3.43 -15.83
C ASN A 114 7.37 3.68 -14.51
N LEU A 115 6.67 3.54 -13.37
CA LEU A 115 7.28 3.73 -12.05
C LEU A 115 8.57 2.89 -11.91
N HIS A 116 9.67 3.55 -11.53
CA HIS A 116 11.02 2.96 -11.42
C HIS A 116 11.65 2.49 -12.73
N ALA A 117 11.16 2.92 -13.89
CA ALA A 117 11.70 2.59 -15.20
C ALA A 117 12.01 3.85 -16.02
N PRO A 118 12.82 3.74 -17.10
CA PRO A 118 13.05 4.87 -18.00
C PRO A 118 11.73 5.43 -18.56
N ASN A 119 11.70 6.74 -18.79
CA ASN A 119 10.50 7.47 -19.21
C ASN A 119 9.35 7.39 -18.19
N GLU A 120 9.68 7.33 -16.90
CA GLU A 120 8.71 7.54 -15.81
C GLU A 120 7.98 8.87 -16.02
N SER A 121 6.64 8.83 -15.95
CA SER A 121 5.80 9.98 -16.24
C SER A 121 4.55 10.00 -15.36
N PHE A 122 3.75 11.06 -15.49
CA PHE A 122 2.48 11.17 -14.80
C PHE A 122 1.46 11.89 -15.68
N HIS A 123 0.27 11.34 -15.82
CA HIS A 123 -0.77 11.95 -16.64
C HIS A 123 -1.36 13.22 -16.00
N LEU A 124 -1.14 14.39 -16.61
CA LEU A 124 -1.60 15.68 -16.08
C LEU A 124 -3.12 15.78 -15.93
N GLY A 125 -3.89 15.12 -16.81
CA GLY A 125 -5.34 15.06 -16.66
C GLY A 125 -5.79 14.24 -15.44
N ILE A 126 -5.01 13.24 -15.02
CA ILE A 126 -5.28 12.50 -13.78
C ILE A 126 -4.89 13.38 -12.60
N MET A 127 -3.78 14.12 -12.68
CA MET A 127 -3.36 15.07 -11.65
C MET A 127 -4.46 16.08 -11.33
N ASN A 128 -5.05 16.73 -12.35
CA ASN A 128 -6.09 17.73 -12.14
C ASN A 128 -7.34 17.14 -11.48
N LYS A 129 -7.81 15.99 -11.98
CA LYS A 129 -8.96 15.29 -11.38
C LYS A 129 -8.68 14.85 -9.94
N ALA A 130 -7.46 14.42 -9.66
CA ALA A 130 -7.06 14.03 -8.31
C ALA A 130 -7.00 15.23 -7.37
N ILE A 131 -6.49 16.39 -7.81
CA ILE A 131 -6.50 17.62 -7.02
C ILE A 131 -7.94 17.97 -6.61
N ASP A 132 -8.87 17.99 -7.56
CA ASP A 132 -10.29 18.29 -7.31
C ASP A 132 -10.92 17.27 -6.33
N ALA A 133 -10.60 15.97 -6.50
CA ALA A 133 -11.11 14.91 -5.63
C ALA A 133 -10.54 15.03 -4.20
N PHE A 134 -9.24 15.27 -4.05
CA PHE A 134 -8.58 15.37 -2.75
C PHE A 134 -8.99 16.63 -1.99
N GLU A 135 -9.17 17.76 -2.66
CA GLU A 135 -9.68 18.98 -2.04
C GLU A 135 -11.04 18.72 -1.36
N LYS A 136 -11.99 18.16 -2.11
CA LYS A 136 -13.33 17.85 -1.59
C LYS A 136 -13.29 16.74 -0.53
N LEU A 137 -12.41 15.75 -0.69
CA LEU A 137 -12.23 14.69 0.30
C LEU A 137 -11.78 15.25 1.65
N PHE A 138 -10.83 16.19 1.66
CA PHE A 138 -10.38 16.81 2.90
C PHE A 138 -11.47 17.65 3.56
N LEU A 139 -12.30 18.35 2.78
CA LEU A 139 -13.46 19.08 3.30
C LEU A 139 -14.48 18.13 3.92
N ASP A 140 -14.86 17.06 3.22
CA ASP A 140 -15.77 16.02 3.74
C ASP A 140 -15.27 15.44 5.06
N LEU A 141 -13.96 15.21 5.17
CA LEU A 141 -13.33 14.68 6.39
C LEU A 141 -13.30 15.70 7.53
N ALA A 142 -13.10 16.98 7.23
CA ALA A 142 -13.03 18.06 8.21
C ALA A 142 -14.38 18.42 8.83
N ASP A 143 -15.48 18.27 8.09
CA ASP A 143 -16.83 18.52 8.58
C ASP A 143 -17.18 17.52 9.68
N ARG A 144 -17.25 18.02 10.92
CA ARG A 144 -17.52 17.23 12.14
C ARG A 144 -19.01 17.07 12.41
#